data_AF-A0A7C0TY96-F1
#
_entry.id   AF-A0A7C0TY96-F1
#
_cell.length_a   1.000
_cell.length_b   1.000
_cell.length_c   1.000
_cell.angle_alpha   90.00
_cell.angle_beta   90.00
_cell.angle_gamma   90.00
#
_symmetry.space_group_name_H-M   'P 1'
#
loop_
_entity.id
_entity.type
_entity.pdbx_description
1 polymer ?
#
loop_
_entity_poly.entity_id
_entity_poly.type
_entity_poly.pdbx_seq_one_letter_code
_entity_poly.pdbx_strand_id
1 'polypeptide(L)'
;MSKPLAPKIAYTLMIILLIIGIVAGYGIGALTAPAKVVTKTLTSTVTTTVTAAAGATATVTKTVTQMKTVTTTVTAAAPAAPGLKGEIPIGVLLPLTGVLSSYGENDKVTLELAAKEINDWLAARGEAWRIKLYIEDTATDPKTALDKIQALHGRGVKIFIGPMSSAEVSEVKSYADANKLLVISQSSTSPALAIPGDFILRFCPTDVAQGPAIAKVMWERGIRWVVPLWRGDTWGDGLKEFTVKAFEEICKASGE
;
A
#
# COMPACT_ATOMS: atom_id res chain seq x y z
N MET A 1 -12.05 -2.41 52.74
CA MET A 1 -10.97 -3.40 53.00
C MET A 1 -10.70 -4.15 51.72
N SER A 2 -9.70 -3.73 50.95
CA SER A 2 -9.31 -4.33 49.67
C SER A 2 -8.54 -5.64 49.91
N LYS A 3 -9.05 -6.75 49.35
CA LYS A 3 -8.38 -8.06 49.40
C LYS A 3 -6.97 -7.97 48.79
N PRO A 4 -5.94 -8.56 49.41
CA PRO A 4 -4.59 -8.56 48.85
C PRO A 4 -4.57 -9.34 47.53
N LEU A 5 -4.00 -8.72 46.50
CA LEU A 5 -3.84 -9.30 45.17
C LEU A 5 -3.01 -10.59 45.28
N ALA A 6 -3.50 -11.69 44.71
CA ALA A 6 -2.83 -12.98 44.80
C ALA A 6 -1.38 -12.89 44.27
N PRO A 7 -0.39 -13.52 44.93
CA PRO A 7 1.04 -13.30 44.67
C PRO A 7 1.43 -13.54 43.21
N LYS A 8 0.78 -14.49 42.52
CA LYS A 8 1.05 -14.79 41.11
C LYS A 8 0.72 -13.62 40.16
N ILE A 9 -0.34 -12.85 40.45
CA ILE A 9 -0.76 -11.69 39.62
C ILE A 9 0.21 -10.53 39.82
N ALA A 10 0.71 -10.35 41.05
CA ALA A 10 1.74 -9.35 41.35
C ALA A 10 3.07 -9.63 40.61
N TYR A 11 3.49 -10.90 40.52
CA TYR A 11 4.67 -11.28 39.76
C TYR A 11 4.52 -11.04 38.25
N THR A 12 3.36 -11.35 37.66
CA THR A 12 3.12 -11.13 36.22
C THR A 12 3.12 -9.64 35.87
N LEU A 13 2.53 -8.79 36.71
CA LEU A 13 2.56 -7.33 36.53
C LEU A 13 3.98 -6.75 36.68
N MET A 14 4.78 -7.26 37.63
CA MET A 14 6.19 -6.87 37.76
C MET A 14 7.01 -7.20 36.52
N ILE A 15 6.80 -8.37 35.91
CA ILE A 15 7.54 -8.80 34.71
C ILE A 15 7.15 -7.94 33.51
N ILE A 16 5.87 -7.60 33.34
CA ILE A 16 5.41 -6.74 32.25
C ILE A 16 5.98 -5.32 32.40
N LEU A 17 5.96 -4.76 33.61
CA LEU A 17 6.54 -3.44 33.88
C LEU A 17 8.06 -3.42 33.72
N LEU A 18 8.75 -4.51 34.06
CA LEU A 18 10.18 -4.68 33.81
C LEU A 18 10.49 -4.69 32.30
N ILE A 19 9.71 -5.42 31.51
CA ILE A 19 9.89 -5.49 30.05
C ILE A 19 9.64 -4.12 29.41
N ILE A 20 8.56 -3.43 29.79
CA ILE A 20 8.27 -2.07 29.30
C ILE A 20 9.39 -1.10 29.72
N GLY A 21 9.88 -1.19 30.95
CA GLY A 21 11.00 -0.39 31.45
C GLY A 21 12.31 -0.62 30.70
N ILE A 22 12.62 -1.87 30.33
CA ILE A 22 13.80 -2.21 29.53
C ILE A 22 13.65 -1.71 28.09
N VAL A 23 12.47 -1.88 27.47
CA VAL A 23 12.22 -1.43 26.10
C VAL A 23 12.25 0.10 25.99
N ALA A 24 11.60 0.80 26.94
CA ALA A 24 11.64 2.26 27.00
C ALA A 24 13.05 2.77 27.35
N GLY A 25 13.73 2.13 28.30
CA GLY A 25 15.10 2.48 28.69
C GLY A 25 16.12 2.31 27.56
N TYR A 26 15.98 1.26 26.74
CA TYR A 26 16.83 1.06 25.57
C TYR A 26 16.55 2.11 24.47
N GLY A 27 15.28 2.47 24.26
CA GLY A 27 14.90 3.53 23.31
C GLY A 27 15.43 4.91 23.71
N ILE A 28 15.37 5.26 24.99
CA ILE A 28 15.86 6.56 25.51
C ILE A 28 17.40 6.57 25.58
N GLY A 29 18.04 5.46 25.94
CA GLY A 29 19.50 5.33 25.95
C GLY A 29 20.13 5.49 24.56
N ALA A 30 19.46 5.02 23.51
CA ALA A 30 19.91 5.20 22.13
C ALA A 30 19.80 6.66 21.64
N LEU A 31 18.85 7.44 22.17
CA LEU A 31 18.67 8.86 21.85
C LEU A 31 19.57 9.82 22.64
N THR A 32 20.24 9.33 23.69
CA THR A 32 21.03 10.14 24.65
C THR A 32 22.52 9.78 24.70
N ALA A 33 22.98 8.88 23.82
CA ALA A 33 24.39 8.47 23.78
C ALA A 33 25.30 9.66 23.38
N PRO A 34 26.37 9.96 24.15
CA PRO A 34 27.25 11.09 23.86
C PRO A 34 28.08 10.85 22.59
N ALA A 35 28.20 11.87 21.73
CA ALA A 35 29.01 11.82 20.51
C ALA A 35 30.50 11.61 20.83
N LYS A 36 31.12 10.62 20.19
CA LYS A 36 32.55 10.33 20.35
C LYS A 36 33.36 11.21 19.39
N VAL A 37 34.12 12.17 19.92
CA VAL A 37 34.98 13.06 19.13
C VAL A 37 36.24 12.30 18.71
N VAL A 38 36.45 12.13 17.41
CA VAL A 38 37.67 11.51 16.85
C VAL A 38 38.42 12.55 16.03
N THR A 39 39.64 12.89 16.46
CA THR A 39 40.54 13.79 15.74
C THR A 39 41.25 13.00 14.63
N LYS A 40 40.98 13.31 13.35
CA LYS A 40 41.76 12.82 12.21
C LYS A 40 42.54 13.97 11.58
N THR A 41 43.85 13.78 11.40
CA THR A 41 44.73 14.69 10.65
C THR A 41 44.51 14.45 9.15
N LEU A 42 43.98 15.44 8.44
CA LEU A 42 43.88 15.42 6.98
C LEU A 42 45.02 16.26 6.40
N THR A 43 45.85 15.65 5.57
CA THR A 43 46.88 16.34 4.79
C THR A 43 46.30 16.66 3.41
N SER A 44 46.22 17.94 3.05
CA SER A 44 45.88 18.35 1.68
C SER A 44 47.08 19.04 1.03
N THR A 45 47.36 18.66 -0.21
CA THR A 45 48.39 19.28 -1.05
C THR A 45 47.71 20.27 -1.97
N VAL A 46 48.03 21.55 -1.83
CA VAL A 46 47.56 22.61 -2.73
C VAL A 46 48.72 23.03 -3.62
N THR A 47 48.54 22.94 -4.94
CA THR A 47 49.53 23.38 -5.93
C THR A 47 49.10 24.74 -6.46
N THR A 48 49.95 25.75 -6.31
CA THR A 48 49.77 27.07 -6.93
C THR A 48 50.93 27.35 -7.87
N THR A 49 50.61 27.64 -9.12
CA THR A 49 51.58 28.03 -10.15
C THR A 49 51.72 29.55 -10.15
N VAL A 50 52.95 30.06 -10.05
CA VAL A 50 53.24 31.49 -10.19
C VAL A 50 54.21 31.68 -11.36
N THR A 51 53.86 32.56 -12.29
CA THR A 51 54.67 32.86 -13.48
C THR A 51 55.47 34.15 -13.26
N ALA A 52 56.80 34.10 -13.42
CA ALA A 52 57.65 35.29 -13.43
C ALA A 52 57.84 35.83 -14.86
N ALA A 53 58.02 37.14 -14.99
CA ALA A 53 57.92 37.92 -16.23
C ALA A 53 59.02 37.70 -17.30
N ALA A 54 59.75 36.58 -17.27
CA ALA A 54 60.75 36.23 -18.28
C ALA A 54 60.72 34.74 -18.69
N GLY A 55 59.54 34.11 -18.65
CA GLY A 55 59.30 32.84 -19.34
C GLY A 55 59.83 31.56 -18.69
N ALA A 56 60.24 31.58 -17.41
CA ALA A 56 60.56 30.36 -16.66
C ALA A 56 59.43 30.01 -15.67
N THR A 57 58.91 28.78 -15.74
CA THR A 57 57.93 28.23 -14.79
C THR A 57 58.65 27.53 -13.64
N ALA A 58 58.34 27.88 -12.39
CA ALA A 58 58.82 27.17 -11.20
C ALA A 58 57.63 26.71 -10.35
N THR A 59 57.57 25.41 -10.04
CA THR A 59 56.55 24.82 -9.18
C THR A 59 57.09 24.73 -7.75
N VAL A 60 56.47 25.44 -6.81
CA VAL A 60 56.79 25.33 -5.38
C VAL A 60 55.63 24.61 -4.69
N THR A 61 55.91 23.42 -4.14
CA THR A 61 54.94 22.67 -3.33
C THR A 61 55.11 23.06 -1.87
N LYS A 62 54.05 23.58 -1.23
CA LYS A 62 54.06 23.90 0.21
C LYS A 62 52.99 23.07 0.92
N THR A 63 53.42 22.17 1.80
CA THR A 63 52.53 21.35 2.62
C THR A 63 52.04 22.17 3.82
N VAL A 64 50.72 22.36 3.95
CA VAL A 64 50.11 23.02 5.12
C VAL A 64 49.17 22.03 5.79
N THR A 65 49.47 21.69 7.05
CA THR A 65 48.62 20.82 7.87
C THR A 65 47.62 21.68 8.65
N GLN A 66 46.32 21.53 8.41
CA GLN A 66 45.28 22.20 9.21
C GLN A 66 44.33 21.16 9.83
N MET A 67 44.10 21.26 11.15
CA MET A 67 43.15 20.41 11.87
C MET A 67 41.73 20.98 11.75
N LYS A 68 40.82 20.24 11.10
CA LYS A 68 39.38 20.55 11.05
C LYS A 68 38.58 19.43 11.71
N THR A 69 37.85 19.75 12.77
CA THR A 69 36.98 18.81 13.49
C THR A 69 35.74 18.49 12.65
N VAL A 70 35.55 17.22 12.29
CA VAL A 70 34.35 16.73 11.56
C VAL A 70 33.54 15.86 12.51
N THR A 71 32.37 16.34 12.91
CA THR A 71 31.43 15.57 13.73
C THR A 71 30.62 14.65 12.80
N THR A 72 30.83 13.34 12.90
CA THR A 72 30.07 12.33 12.13
C THR A 72 29.10 11.63 13.09
N THR A 73 27.80 11.84 12.91
CA THR A 73 26.76 11.14 13.67
C THR A 73 26.57 9.75 13.08
N VAL A 74 27.01 8.71 13.78
CA VAL A 74 26.74 7.31 13.39
C VAL A 74 25.44 6.89 14.05
N THR A 75 24.33 7.00 13.31
CA THR A 75 23.06 6.41 13.73
C THR A 75 23.18 4.89 13.60
N ALA A 76 23.06 4.15 14.71
CA ALA A 76 23.06 2.70 14.68
C ALA A 76 21.87 2.19 13.84
N ALA A 77 22.14 1.28 12.89
CA ALA A 77 21.11 0.66 12.08
C ALA A 77 20.14 -0.13 12.98
N ALA A 78 18.84 0.12 12.83
CA ALA A 78 17.81 -0.65 13.53
C ALA A 78 17.92 -2.15 13.17
N PRO A 79 17.64 -3.07 14.10
CA PRO A 79 17.63 -4.51 13.80
C PRO A 79 16.70 -4.81 12.63
N ALA A 80 17.17 -5.62 11.67
CA ALA A 80 16.33 -6.07 10.57
C ALA A 80 15.14 -6.86 11.10
N ALA A 81 13.93 -6.52 10.65
CA ALA A 81 12.72 -7.25 11.00
C ALA A 81 12.88 -8.74 10.61
N PRO A 82 12.34 -9.69 11.38
CA PRO A 82 12.35 -11.10 11.00
C PRO A 82 11.71 -11.28 9.62
N GLY A 83 12.39 -11.98 8.71
CA GLY A 83 11.84 -12.31 7.39
C GLY A 83 10.60 -13.21 7.49
N LEU A 84 9.72 -13.13 6.48
CA LEU A 84 8.52 -13.97 6.36
C LEU A 84 8.88 -15.46 6.29
N LYS A 85 8.01 -16.32 6.84
CA LYS A 85 8.16 -17.78 6.83
C LYS A 85 6.82 -18.48 6.62
N GLY A 86 6.83 -19.66 6.00
CA GLY A 86 5.66 -20.52 5.85
C GLY A 86 4.68 -20.07 4.77
N GLU A 87 3.40 -20.42 4.93
CA GLU A 87 2.35 -20.00 4.01
C GLU A 87 1.76 -18.66 4.43
N ILE A 88 1.78 -17.69 3.52
CA ILE A 88 1.14 -16.39 3.67
C ILE A 88 -0.26 -16.49 3.06
N PRO A 89 -1.33 -16.43 3.88
CA PRO A 89 -2.69 -16.63 3.42
C PRO A 89 -3.23 -15.36 2.75
N ILE A 90 -3.71 -15.49 1.52
CA ILE A 90 -4.38 -14.43 0.77
C ILE A 90 -5.82 -14.86 0.49
N GLY A 91 -6.78 -14.06 0.93
CA GLY A 91 -8.18 -14.28 0.63
C GLY A 91 -8.50 -13.80 -0.78
N VAL A 92 -9.31 -14.54 -1.50
CA VAL A 92 -9.70 -14.21 -2.86
C VAL A 92 -11.21 -14.34 -2.97
N LEU A 93 -11.88 -13.23 -3.26
CA LEU A 93 -13.32 -13.11 -3.35
C LEU A 93 -13.68 -12.87 -4.80
N LEU A 94 -14.16 -13.92 -5.49
CA LEU A 94 -14.48 -13.87 -6.91
C LEU A 94 -15.94 -14.23 -7.15
N PRO A 95 -16.61 -13.60 -8.12
CA PRO A 95 -17.92 -14.05 -8.56
C PRO A 95 -17.76 -15.28 -9.45
N LEU A 96 -17.62 -16.48 -8.87
CA LEU A 96 -17.51 -17.73 -9.63
C LEU A 96 -18.89 -18.20 -10.11
N THR A 97 -19.95 -17.77 -9.44
CA THR A 97 -21.33 -17.85 -9.90
C THR A 97 -21.98 -16.46 -9.99
N GLY A 98 -23.22 -16.41 -10.48
CA GLY A 98 -23.95 -15.16 -10.67
C GLY A 98 -23.64 -14.46 -11.99
N VAL A 99 -24.01 -13.19 -12.10
CA VAL A 99 -24.02 -12.46 -13.38
C VAL A 99 -22.61 -12.10 -13.90
N LEU A 100 -21.59 -12.13 -13.04
CA LEU A 100 -20.20 -11.90 -13.43
C LEU A 100 -19.36 -13.20 -13.50
N SER A 101 -19.98 -14.39 -13.50
CA SER A 101 -19.30 -15.69 -13.45
C SER A 101 -18.19 -15.85 -14.48
N SER A 102 -18.45 -15.47 -15.74
CA SER A 102 -17.46 -15.54 -16.82
C SER A 102 -16.19 -14.74 -16.54
N TYR A 103 -16.28 -13.60 -15.85
CA TYR A 103 -15.11 -12.83 -15.43
C TYR A 103 -14.42 -13.49 -14.24
N GLY A 104 -15.18 -13.99 -13.27
CA GLY A 104 -14.62 -14.69 -12.11
C GLY A 104 -13.85 -15.96 -12.47
N GLU A 105 -14.28 -16.71 -13.48
CA GLU A 105 -13.55 -17.86 -14.01
C GLU A 105 -12.19 -17.46 -14.60
N ASN A 106 -12.15 -16.39 -15.40
CA ASN A 106 -10.91 -15.84 -15.96
C ASN A 106 -9.96 -15.32 -14.86
N ASP A 107 -10.50 -14.61 -13.87
CA ASP A 107 -9.74 -14.09 -12.73
C ASP A 107 -9.13 -15.21 -11.90
N LYS A 108 -9.90 -16.30 -11.67
CA LYS A 108 -9.43 -17.46 -10.92
C LYS A 108 -8.20 -18.08 -11.60
N VAL A 109 -8.29 -18.36 -12.90
CA VAL A 109 -7.17 -18.92 -13.67
C VAL A 109 -5.96 -17.98 -13.63
N THR A 110 -6.20 -16.68 -13.79
CA THR A 110 -5.13 -15.66 -13.76
C THR A 110 -4.43 -15.61 -12.40
N LEU A 111 -5.19 -15.65 -11.31
CA LEU A 111 -4.64 -15.62 -9.95
C LEU A 111 -3.88 -16.90 -9.60
N GLU A 112 -4.39 -18.06 -10.02
CA GLU A 112 -3.70 -19.34 -9.83
C GLU A 112 -2.36 -19.38 -10.58
N LEU A 113 -2.32 -18.87 -11.82
CA LEU A 113 -1.09 -18.73 -12.60
C LEU A 113 -0.12 -17.76 -11.91
N ALA A 114 -0.58 -16.58 -11.51
CA ALA A 114 0.25 -15.58 -10.83
C ALA A 114 0.83 -16.12 -9.50
N ALA A 115 0.02 -16.82 -8.71
CA ALA A 115 0.48 -17.45 -7.47
C ALA A 115 1.53 -18.54 -7.74
N LYS A 116 1.39 -19.30 -8.83
CA LYS A 116 2.41 -20.27 -9.25
C LYS A 116 3.72 -19.55 -9.60
N GLU A 117 3.68 -18.57 -10.49
CA GLU A 117 4.87 -17.84 -10.95
C GLU A 117 5.59 -17.14 -9.80
N ILE A 118 4.86 -16.48 -8.90
CA ILE A 118 5.42 -15.82 -7.72
C ILE A 118 6.07 -16.86 -6.80
N ASN A 119 5.40 -17.99 -6.53
CA ASN A 119 5.97 -19.02 -5.66
C ASN A 119 7.21 -19.68 -6.26
N ASP A 120 7.25 -19.91 -7.57
CA ASP A 120 8.43 -20.44 -8.26
C ASP A 120 9.59 -19.44 -8.19
N TRP A 121 9.31 -18.14 -8.39
CA TRP A 121 10.30 -17.07 -8.25
C TRP A 121 10.85 -16.95 -6.82
N LEU A 122 9.99 -17.05 -5.80
CA LEU A 122 10.39 -17.05 -4.39
C LEU A 122 11.27 -18.28 -4.07
N ALA A 123 10.88 -19.46 -4.54
CA ALA A 123 11.63 -20.70 -4.33
C ALA A 123 13.02 -20.65 -4.99
N ALA A 124 13.12 -20.11 -6.21
CA ALA A 124 14.39 -19.92 -6.90
C ALA A 124 15.36 -18.99 -6.16
N ARG A 125 14.83 -18.11 -5.29
CA ARG A 125 15.60 -17.20 -4.44
C ARG A 125 15.90 -17.76 -3.04
N GLY A 126 15.41 -18.96 -2.73
CA GLY A 126 15.56 -19.57 -1.41
C GLY A 126 14.73 -18.90 -0.31
N GLU A 127 13.65 -18.20 -0.68
CA GLU A 127 12.75 -17.58 0.29
C GLU A 127 12.03 -18.65 1.12
N ALA A 128 11.94 -18.45 2.43
CA ALA A 128 11.37 -19.43 3.37
C ALA A 128 9.84 -19.37 3.46
N TRP A 129 9.18 -18.69 2.52
CA TRP A 129 7.75 -18.43 2.52
C TRP A 129 7.15 -18.52 1.11
N ARG A 130 5.84 -18.76 1.06
CA ARG A 130 5.06 -18.85 -0.17
C ARG A 130 3.67 -18.26 0.01
N ILE A 131 3.05 -17.85 -1.07
CA ILE A 131 1.66 -17.39 -1.09
C ILE A 131 0.72 -18.58 -1.20
N LYS A 132 -0.35 -18.57 -0.41
CA LYS A 132 -1.47 -19.51 -0.51
C LYS A 132 -2.77 -18.75 -0.72
N LEU A 133 -3.43 -18.99 -1.84
CA LEU A 133 -4.74 -18.42 -2.14
C LEU A 133 -5.86 -19.23 -1.47
N TYR A 134 -6.81 -18.52 -0.87
CA TYR A 134 -8.08 -19.05 -0.37
C TYR A 134 -9.23 -18.41 -1.16
N ILE A 135 -9.67 -19.12 -2.19
CA ILE A 135 -10.66 -18.63 -3.15
C ILE A 135 -12.07 -19.00 -2.68
N GLU A 136 -12.93 -18.01 -2.57
CA GLU A 136 -14.34 -18.14 -2.21
C GLU A 136 -15.21 -17.50 -3.29
N ASP A 137 -16.34 -18.16 -3.58
CA ASP A 137 -17.35 -17.65 -4.50
C ASP A 137 -18.26 -16.63 -3.79
N THR A 138 -18.36 -15.44 -4.38
CA THR A 138 -19.25 -14.37 -3.92
C THR A 138 -20.62 -14.37 -4.60
N ALA A 139 -20.82 -15.17 -5.66
CA ALA A 139 -22.05 -15.22 -6.45
C ALA A 139 -22.48 -13.88 -7.07
N THR A 140 -21.57 -12.90 -7.16
CA THR A 140 -21.91 -11.49 -7.47
C THR A 140 -22.92 -10.88 -6.48
N ASP A 141 -22.95 -11.38 -5.24
CA ASP A 141 -23.92 -10.98 -4.21
C ASP A 141 -23.18 -10.29 -3.04
N PRO A 142 -23.54 -9.03 -2.70
CA PRO A 142 -22.86 -8.29 -1.65
C PRO A 142 -22.85 -8.97 -0.27
N LYS A 143 -23.98 -9.58 0.12
CA LYS A 143 -24.09 -10.25 1.44
C LYS A 143 -23.21 -11.48 1.49
N THR A 144 -23.22 -12.27 0.42
CA THR A 144 -22.34 -13.43 0.27
C THR A 144 -20.87 -12.99 0.33
N ALA A 145 -20.48 -11.92 -0.36
CA ALA A 145 -19.12 -11.37 -0.27
C ALA A 145 -18.73 -10.99 1.18
N LEU A 146 -19.64 -10.39 1.95
CA LEU A 146 -19.45 -10.08 3.37
C LEU A 146 -19.27 -11.34 4.23
N ASP A 147 -20.09 -12.36 4.02
CA ASP A 147 -19.96 -13.62 4.75
C ASP A 147 -18.62 -14.30 4.45
N LYS A 148 -18.17 -14.27 3.19
CA LYS A 148 -16.90 -14.87 2.77
C LYS A 148 -15.68 -14.14 3.32
N ILE A 149 -15.66 -12.80 3.31
CA ILE A 149 -14.54 -12.04 3.91
C ILE A 149 -14.45 -12.29 5.42
N GLN A 150 -15.59 -12.37 6.12
CA GLN A 150 -15.64 -12.67 7.55
C GLN A 150 -15.12 -14.07 7.85
N ALA A 151 -15.55 -15.08 7.08
CA ALA A 151 -15.10 -16.46 7.26
C ALA A 151 -13.58 -16.61 7.05
N LEU A 152 -13.03 -15.98 6.00
CA LEU A 152 -11.60 -16.00 5.73
C LEU A 152 -10.80 -15.19 6.76
N HIS A 153 -11.32 -14.05 7.22
CA HIS A 153 -10.70 -13.30 8.31
C HIS A 153 -10.65 -14.12 9.60
N GLY A 154 -11.70 -14.89 9.92
CA GLY A 154 -11.72 -15.84 11.04
C GLY A 154 -10.63 -16.92 10.95
N ARG A 155 -10.11 -17.20 9.76
CA ARG A 155 -8.98 -18.10 9.50
C ARG A 155 -7.61 -17.39 9.52
N GLY A 156 -7.57 -16.11 9.89
CA GLY A 156 -6.35 -15.32 10.00
C GLY A 156 -5.94 -14.56 8.73
N VAL A 157 -6.75 -14.56 7.67
CA VAL A 157 -6.47 -13.78 6.45
C VAL A 157 -6.58 -12.28 6.74
N LYS A 158 -5.62 -11.49 6.24
CA LYS A 158 -5.57 -10.02 6.39
C LYS A 158 -5.52 -9.24 5.08
N ILE A 159 -5.21 -9.92 3.98
CA ILE A 159 -5.10 -9.33 2.64
C ILE A 159 -6.06 -10.08 1.73
N PHE A 160 -6.86 -9.32 1.00
CA PHE A 160 -7.93 -9.81 0.13
C PHE A 160 -7.77 -9.25 -1.27
N ILE A 161 -7.97 -10.11 -2.26
CA ILE A 161 -8.14 -9.74 -3.67
C ILE A 161 -9.61 -9.93 -4.01
N GLY A 162 -10.21 -8.94 -4.67
CA GLY A 162 -11.66 -8.80 -4.79
C GLY A 162 -12.31 -8.27 -3.51
N PRO A 163 -13.63 -8.02 -3.49
CA PRO A 163 -14.60 -8.40 -4.53
C PRO A 163 -14.49 -7.58 -5.82
N MET A 164 -15.12 -8.09 -6.89
CA MET A 164 -15.07 -7.48 -8.21
C MET A 164 -16.01 -6.28 -8.35
N SER A 165 -17.28 -6.40 -7.96
CA SER A 165 -18.27 -5.35 -8.20
C SER A 165 -18.21 -4.23 -7.14
N SER A 166 -18.58 -3.00 -7.52
CA SER A 166 -18.66 -1.90 -6.56
C SER A 166 -19.71 -2.11 -5.48
N ALA A 167 -20.79 -2.84 -5.76
CA ALA A 167 -21.79 -3.16 -4.73
C ALA A 167 -21.20 -4.09 -3.65
N GLU A 168 -20.49 -5.14 -4.04
CA GLU A 168 -19.81 -6.03 -3.09
C GLU A 168 -18.71 -5.31 -2.31
N VAL A 169 -17.90 -4.47 -2.98
CA VAL A 169 -16.87 -3.67 -2.29
C VAL A 169 -17.50 -2.70 -1.28
N SER A 170 -18.61 -2.07 -1.63
CA SER A 170 -19.34 -1.18 -0.72
C SER A 170 -19.82 -1.92 0.53
N GLU A 171 -20.29 -3.16 0.38
CA GLU A 171 -20.78 -3.98 1.50
C GLU A 171 -19.65 -4.41 2.44
N VAL A 172 -18.51 -4.86 1.90
CA VAL A 172 -17.39 -5.34 2.74
C VAL A 172 -16.58 -4.20 3.36
N LYS A 173 -16.67 -2.98 2.84
CA LYS A 173 -15.81 -1.86 3.21
C LYS A 173 -15.78 -1.57 4.70
N SER A 174 -16.96 -1.41 5.31
CA SER A 174 -17.05 -1.05 6.74
C SER A 174 -16.39 -2.10 7.64
N TYR A 175 -16.55 -3.38 7.28
CA TYR A 175 -15.91 -4.49 7.98
C TYR A 175 -14.39 -4.50 7.76
N ALA A 176 -13.94 -4.29 6.53
CA ALA A 176 -12.52 -4.22 6.19
C ALA A 176 -11.80 -3.11 6.96
N ASP A 177 -12.37 -1.91 6.97
CA ASP A 177 -11.81 -0.75 7.69
C ASP A 177 -11.74 -0.99 9.20
N ALA A 178 -12.83 -1.48 9.80
CA ALA A 178 -12.89 -1.74 11.24
C ALA A 178 -11.86 -2.78 11.70
N ASN A 179 -11.53 -3.74 10.84
CA ASN A 179 -10.60 -4.84 11.14
C ASN A 179 -9.20 -4.66 10.54
N LYS A 180 -8.95 -3.52 9.86
CA LYS A 180 -7.69 -3.22 9.17
C LYS A 180 -7.31 -4.30 8.15
N LEU A 181 -8.27 -4.76 7.37
CA LEU A 181 -8.09 -5.77 6.33
C LEU A 181 -7.86 -5.09 4.99
N LEU A 182 -6.70 -5.31 4.37
CA LEU A 182 -6.42 -4.75 3.06
C LEU A 182 -7.25 -5.47 2.01
N VAL A 183 -8.11 -4.75 1.30
CA VAL A 183 -8.94 -5.28 0.20
C VAL A 183 -8.50 -4.62 -1.09
N ILE A 184 -8.15 -5.41 -2.10
CA ILE A 184 -7.70 -4.92 -3.40
C ILE A 184 -8.74 -5.37 -4.44
N SER A 185 -9.60 -4.45 -4.86
CA SER A 185 -10.58 -4.72 -5.91
C SER A 185 -9.97 -4.48 -7.30
N GLN A 186 -10.17 -5.45 -8.19
CA GLN A 186 -9.68 -5.43 -9.55
C GLN A 186 -10.61 -4.69 -10.54
N SER A 187 -11.89 -4.47 -10.18
CA SER A 187 -12.89 -3.97 -11.14
C SER A 187 -13.93 -2.98 -10.57
N SER A 188 -13.83 -2.60 -9.31
CA SER A 188 -14.78 -1.63 -8.73
C SER A 188 -14.46 -0.20 -9.17
N THR A 189 -15.19 0.33 -10.16
CA THR A 189 -14.91 1.65 -10.75
C THR A 189 -15.67 2.80 -10.08
N SER A 190 -16.68 2.51 -9.25
CA SER A 190 -17.56 3.52 -8.66
C SER A 190 -16.78 4.62 -7.94
N PRO A 191 -17.04 5.91 -8.23
CA PRO A 191 -16.40 7.03 -7.54
C PRO A 191 -16.75 7.11 -6.05
N ALA A 192 -17.88 6.54 -5.63
CA ALA A 192 -18.30 6.50 -4.22
C ALA A 192 -17.31 5.75 -3.31
N LEU A 193 -16.46 4.91 -3.90
CA LEU A 193 -15.43 4.13 -3.20
C LEU A 193 -14.03 4.75 -3.32
N ALA A 194 -13.92 6.02 -3.75
CA ALA A 194 -12.65 6.77 -3.78
C ALA A 194 -12.44 7.52 -2.46
N ILE A 195 -12.32 6.78 -1.35
CA ILE A 195 -12.28 7.36 -0.01
C ILE A 195 -10.82 7.37 0.50
N PRO A 196 -10.24 8.54 0.81
CA PRO A 196 -8.87 8.61 1.29
C PRO A 196 -8.67 7.89 2.63
N GLY A 197 -7.60 7.10 2.73
CA GLY A 197 -7.15 6.48 3.97
C GLY A 197 -8.00 5.30 4.46
N ASP A 198 -8.90 4.79 3.62
CA ASP A 198 -9.57 3.51 3.88
C ASP A 198 -8.65 2.31 3.57
N PHE A 199 -9.11 1.10 3.88
CA PHE A 199 -8.38 -0.13 3.61
C PHE A 199 -8.73 -0.74 2.23
N ILE A 200 -9.31 0.05 1.32
CA ILE A 200 -9.73 -0.41 -0.01
C ILE A 200 -8.80 0.18 -1.08
N LEU A 201 -8.07 -0.69 -1.76
CA LEU A 201 -7.30 -0.32 -2.94
C LEU A 201 -8.03 -0.77 -4.20
N ARG A 202 -7.93 0.04 -5.25
CA ARG A 202 -8.59 -0.21 -6.54
C ARG A 202 -7.62 0.12 -7.66
N PHE A 203 -7.36 -0.85 -8.54
CA PHE A 203 -6.42 -0.66 -9.66
C PHE A 203 -7.11 -0.19 -10.94
N CYS A 204 -8.42 -0.40 -11.06
CA CYS A 204 -9.18 0.10 -12.19
C CYS A 204 -9.34 1.64 -12.11
N PRO A 205 -9.30 2.35 -13.26
CA PRO A 205 -9.71 3.75 -13.32
C PRO A 205 -11.14 3.95 -12.80
N THR A 206 -11.42 5.12 -12.27
CA THR A 206 -12.76 5.44 -11.73
C THR A 206 -13.70 5.93 -12.82
N ASP A 207 -15.01 5.88 -12.55
CA ASP A 207 -16.01 6.41 -13.50
C ASP A 207 -15.92 7.94 -13.67
N VAL A 208 -15.14 8.63 -12.82
CA VAL A 208 -14.76 10.05 -13.01
C VAL A 208 -14.03 10.25 -14.35
N ALA A 209 -13.24 9.27 -14.78
CA ALA A 209 -12.60 9.28 -16.08
C ALA A 209 -13.48 8.65 -17.17
N GLN A 210 -14.17 7.54 -16.85
CA GLN A 210 -14.95 6.78 -17.82
C GLN A 210 -16.19 7.55 -18.32
N GLY A 211 -16.94 8.19 -17.43
CA GLY A 211 -18.17 8.91 -17.76
C GLY A 211 -17.95 10.03 -18.79
N PRO A 212 -17.01 10.97 -18.57
CA PRO A 212 -16.67 12.00 -19.54
C PRO A 212 -16.17 11.45 -20.88
N ALA A 213 -15.42 10.34 -20.86
CA ALA A 213 -14.99 9.68 -22.09
C ALA A 213 -16.18 9.15 -22.90
N ILE A 214 -17.15 8.50 -22.24
CA ILE A 214 -18.39 8.04 -22.88
C ILE A 214 -19.17 9.22 -23.46
N ALA A 215 -19.38 10.28 -22.67
CA ALA A 215 -20.09 11.48 -23.11
C ALA A 215 -19.44 12.12 -24.34
N LYS A 216 -18.11 12.23 -24.35
CA LYS A 216 -17.35 12.74 -25.50
C LYS A 216 -17.53 11.86 -26.74
N VAL A 217 -17.44 10.53 -26.59
CA VAL A 217 -17.67 9.61 -27.71
C VAL A 217 -19.09 9.72 -28.26
N MET A 218 -20.11 9.89 -27.41
CA MET A 218 -21.48 10.14 -27.86
C MET A 218 -21.58 11.43 -28.69
N TRP A 219 -20.99 12.52 -28.17
CA TRP A 219 -21.00 13.81 -28.83
C TRP A 219 -20.33 13.79 -30.21
N GLU A 220 -19.13 13.20 -30.29
CA GLU A 220 -18.35 13.07 -31.54
C GLU A 220 -19.06 12.20 -32.58
N ARG A 221 -19.96 11.30 -32.14
CA ARG A 221 -20.82 10.50 -33.02
C ARG A 221 -22.11 11.20 -33.45
N GLY A 222 -22.30 12.47 -33.08
CA GLY A 222 -23.49 13.24 -33.44
C GLY A 222 -24.73 12.95 -32.58
N ILE A 223 -24.57 12.25 -31.45
CA ILE A 223 -25.68 12.00 -30.52
C ILE A 223 -25.93 13.28 -29.72
N ARG A 224 -27.21 13.68 -29.61
CA ARG A 224 -27.66 14.89 -28.88
C ARG A 224 -28.70 14.60 -27.80
N TRP A 225 -29.43 13.51 -27.95
CA TRP A 225 -30.47 13.08 -27.01
C TRP A 225 -30.10 11.70 -26.48
N VAL A 226 -30.08 11.58 -25.15
CA VAL A 226 -29.71 10.34 -24.46
C VAL A 226 -30.78 10.05 -23.41
N VAL A 227 -31.30 8.82 -23.42
CA VAL A 227 -32.15 8.29 -22.35
C VAL A 227 -31.31 7.29 -21.56
N PRO A 228 -30.82 7.64 -20.35
CA PRO A 228 -29.98 6.74 -19.58
C PRO A 228 -30.82 5.58 -19.02
N LEU A 229 -30.40 4.35 -19.34
CA LEU A 229 -30.85 3.12 -18.69
C LEU A 229 -29.64 2.49 -18.03
N TRP A 230 -29.72 2.25 -16.73
CA TRP A 230 -28.58 1.75 -15.95
C TRP A 230 -29.05 0.76 -14.87
N ARG A 231 -28.11 0.01 -14.33
CA ARG A 231 -28.35 -0.87 -13.18
C ARG A 231 -28.40 -0.02 -11.91
N GLY A 232 -29.46 -0.15 -11.12
CA GLY A 232 -29.61 0.59 -9.85
C GLY A 232 -28.75 0.02 -8.73
N ASP A 233 -27.44 0.25 -8.80
CA ASP A 233 -26.46 -0.17 -7.80
C ASP A 233 -25.27 0.80 -7.73
N THR A 234 -24.38 0.62 -6.74
CA THR A 234 -23.25 1.53 -6.48
C THR A 234 -22.39 1.82 -7.72
N TRP A 235 -22.24 0.83 -8.61
CA TRP A 235 -21.54 1.02 -9.88
C TRP A 235 -22.39 1.79 -10.89
N GLY A 236 -23.60 1.31 -11.19
CA GLY A 236 -24.41 1.88 -12.24
C GLY A 236 -24.87 3.31 -11.94
N ASP A 237 -25.15 3.63 -10.67
CA ASP A 237 -25.49 4.98 -10.25
C ASP A 237 -24.34 5.96 -10.49
N GLY A 238 -23.11 5.55 -10.14
CA GLY A 238 -21.90 6.34 -10.38
C GLY A 238 -21.65 6.55 -11.87
N LEU A 239 -21.60 5.48 -12.66
CA LEU A 239 -21.35 5.60 -14.09
C LEU A 239 -22.41 6.48 -14.80
N LYS A 240 -23.68 6.31 -14.45
CA LYS A 240 -24.77 7.14 -14.98
C LYS A 240 -24.58 8.60 -14.61
N GLU A 241 -24.34 8.91 -13.34
CA GLU A 241 -24.22 10.30 -12.86
C GLU A 241 -23.09 11.04 -13.58
N PHE A 242 -21.89 10.46 -13.63
CA PHE A 242 -20.73 11.09 -14.25
C PHE A 242 -20.86 11.20 -15.78
N THR A 243 -21.51 10.23 -16.43
CA THR A 243 -21.79 10.30 -17.87
C THR A 243 -22.81 11.39 -18.20
N VAL A 244 -23.94 11.42 -17.50
CA VAL A 244 -25.01 12.41 -17.73
C VAL A 244 -24.49 13.81 -17.48
N LYS A 245 -23.82 14.03 -16.34
CA LYS A 245 -23.24 15.33 -16.00
C LYS A 245 -22.30 15.83 -17.11
N ALA A 246 -21.37 14.99 -17.55
CA ALA A 246 -20.42 15.36 -18.60
C ALA A 246 -21.11 15.62 -19.95
N PHE A 247 -22.14 14.83 -20.30
CA PHE A 247 -22.89 15.04 -21.53
C PHE A 247 -23.66 16.37 -21.51
N GLU A 248 -24.33 16.69 -20.39
CA GLU A 248 -25.00 17.97 -20.22
C GLU A 248 -24.05 19.17 -20.29
N GLU A 249 -22.84 19.05 -19.72
CA GLU A 249 -21.81 20.09 -19.81
C GLU A 249 -21.39 20.31 -21.26
N ILE A 250 -21.26 19.25 -22.06
CA ILE A 250 -20.95 19.35 -23.49
C ILE A 250 -22.09 20.06 -24.24
N CYS A 251 -23.35 19.65 -24.04
CA CYS A 251 -24.50 20.29 -24.70
C CYS A 251 -24.60 21.80 -24.37
N LYS A 252 -24.45 22.15 -23.08
CA LYS A 252 -24.43 23.54 -22.63
C LYS A 252 -23.31 24.34 -23.29
N ALA A 253 -22.13 23.75 -23.46
CA ALA A 253 -20.99 24.40 -24.09
C ALA A 253 -21.15 24.58 -25.61
N SER A 254 -21.90 23.71 -26.28
CA SER A 254 -22.20 23.82 -27.71
C SER A 254 -23.41 24.70 -28.04
N GLY A 255 -24.20 25.10 -27.03
CA GLY A 255 -25.44 25.82 -27.22
C GLY A 255 -26.60 24.94 -27.71
N GLU A 256 -26.54 23.64 -27.41
CA GLU A 256 -27.59 22.65 -27.71
C GLU A 256 -28.35 22.24 -26.44
#